data_AF-A0A9X0Z0K9-F1
#
_entry.id   AF-A0A9X0Z0K9-F1
#
_cell.length_a   1.000
_cell.length_b   1.000
_cell.length_c   1.000
_cell.angle_alpha   90.00
_cell.angle_beta   90.00
_cell.angle_gamma   90.00
#
_symmetry.space_group_name_H-M   'P 1'
#
loop_
_entity.id
_entity.type
_entity.pdbx_description
1 polymer ?
#
loop_
_entity_poly.entity_id
_entity_poly.type
_entity_poly.pdbx_seq_one_letter_code
_entity_poly.pdbx_strand_id
1 'polypeptide(L)'
;MTNINRHKIFNWKLITTLSILAFIRPLMSILGISDAIGKPLVSITATIVISIIWIAAVYIKQDSQPLLTLVFVGIAYGILAIVISGLLSPILTGQLQGPLTNPFAIVSVLVTNSIWGFITGAIAAGLLKVKRG
;
A
#
# COMPACT_ATOMS: atom_id res chain seq x y z
N MET A 1 -12.33 -37.85 17.15
CA MET A 1 -12.90 -37.09 16.03
C MET A 1 -12.06 -35.83 15.83
N THR A 2 -11.23 -35.83 14.80
CA THR A 2 -10.27 -34.79 14.45
C THR A 2 -10.95 -33.65 13.69
N ASN A 3 -11.11 -32.48 14.31
CA ASN A 3 -11.54 -31.27 13.60
C ASN A 3 -10.33 -30.34 13.44
N ILE A 4 -9.51 -30.68 12.43
CA ILE A 4 -8.34 -29.89 12.04
C ILE A 4 -8.86 -28.72 11.18
N ASN A 5 -9.27 -27.64 11.84
CA ASN A 5 -9.54 -26.37 11.16
C ASN A 5 -8.20 -25.75 10.69
N ARG A 6 -7.69 -26.27 9.57
CA ARG A 6 -6.61 -25.65 8.78
C ARG A 6 -7.19 -24.44 8.02
N HIS A 7 -7.53 -23.37 8.72
CA HIS A 7 -7.51 -22.07 8.06
C HIS A 7 -6.04 -21.66 7.99
N LYS A 8 -5.46 -21.68 6.78
CA LYS A 8 -4.20 -20.98 6.49
C LYS A 8 -4.47 -19.50 6.79
N ILE A 9 -4.13 -19.05 7.99
CA ILE A 9 -4.48 -17.71 8.49
C ILE A 9 -3.69 -16.69 7.68
N PHE A 10 -4.37 -16.11 6.69
CA PHE A 10 -4.00 -14.85 6.08
C PHE A 10 -3.74 -13.84 7.20
N ASN A 11 -2.54 -13.29 7.28
CA ASN A 11 -2.12 -12.45 8.41
C ASN A 11 -2.76 -11.06 8.34
N TRP A 12 -4.08 -10.98 8.55
CA TRP A 12 -4.89 -9.76 8.51
C TRP A 12 -4.32 -8.65 9.39
N LYS A 13 -3.76 -8.99 10.57
CA LYS A 13 -3.08 -8.01 11.44
C LYS A 13 -1.88 -7.35 10.78
N LEU A 14 -1.15 -8.09 9.95
CA LEU A 14 0.04 -7.60 9.25
C LEU A 14 -0.39 -6.67 8.10
N ILE A 15 -1.45 -7.04 7.38
CA ILE A 15 -2.07 -6.22 6.33
C ILE A 15 -2.55 -4.89 6.92
N THR A 16 -3.34 -4.91 8.00
CA THR A 16 -3.85 -3.69 8.62
C THR A 16 -2.74 -2.79 9.14
N THR A 17 -1.70 -3.36 9.75
CA THR A 17 -0.56 -2.58 10.27
C THR A 17 0.22 -1.93 9.13
N LEU A 18 0.48 -2.65 8.04
CA LEU A 18 1.18 -2.13 6.87
C LEU A 18 0.37 -1.08 6.10
N SER A 19 -0.94 -1.26 5.99
CA SER A 19 -1.83 -0.27 5.37
C SER A 19 -1.90 1.01 6.18
N ILE A 20 -1.92 0.92 7.52
CA ILE A 20 -1.82 2.09 8.40
C ILE A 20 -0.43 2.73 8.27
N LEU A 21 0.66 1.95 8.21
CA LEU A 21 2.01 2.50 8.00
C LEU A 21 2.18 3.19 6.65
N ALA A 22 1.41 2.79 5.62
CA ALA A 22 1.42 3.45 4.32
C ALA A 22 0.81 4.88 4.34
N PHE A 23 0.19 5.30 5.45
CA PHE A 23 -0.23 6.70 5.67
C PHE A 23 0.92 7.70 5.84
N ILE A 24 2.18 7.26 5.81
CA ILE A 24 3.34 8.16 5.79
C ILE A 24 3.25 9.14 4.61
N ARG A 25 2.71 8.74 3.45
CA ARG A 25 2.49 9.65 2.29
C ARG A 25 1.52 10.80 2.61
N PRO A 26 0.27 10.53 3.05
CA PRO A 26 -0.66 11.56 3.49
C PRO A 26 -0.08 12.50 4.55
N LEU A 27 0.62 11.95 5.55
CA LEU A 27 1.26 12.74 6.61
C LEU A 27 2.33 13.68 6.06
N MET A 28 3.19 13.22 5.14
CA MET A 28 4.18 14.09 4.49
C MET A 28 3.54 15.20 3.66
N SER A 29 2.39 14.94 3.05
CA SER A 29 1.62 15.96 2.33
C SER A 29 1.01 17.01 3.26
N ILE A 30 0.53 16.59 4.43
CA ILE A 30 -0.07 17.47 5.46
C ILE A 30 1.00 18.28 6.19
N LEU A 31 2.19 17.73 6.41
CA LEU A 31 3.31 18.37 7.10
C LEU A 31 4.04 19.45 6.26
N GLY A 32 3.56 19.77 5.05
CA GLY A 32 4.14 20.85 4.22
C GLY A 32 5.48 20.53 3.57
N ILE A 33 5.97 19.28 3.68
CA ILE A 33 7.23 18.83 3.04
C ILE A 33 7.11 18.86 1.50
N SER A 34 5.87 18.87 0.98
CA SER A 34 5.54 18.97 -0.44
C SER A 34 5.99 20.27 -1.10
N ASP A 35 6.05 21.36 -0.34
CA ASP A 35 6.41 22.69 -0.85
C ASP A 35 7.92 22.95 -0.85
N ALA A 36 8.70 22.19 -0.08
CA ALA A 36 10.15 22.41 0.07
C ALA A 36 11.03 21.66 -0.96
N ILE A 37 10.52 20.58 -1.57
CA ILE A 37 11.34 19.62 -2.34
C ILE A 37 10.95 19.53 -3.83
N GLY A 38 9.78 20.05 -4.21
CA GLY A 38 9.24 19.94 -5.55
C GLY A 38 8.42 18.66 -5.76
N LYS A 39 7.23 18.82 -6.34
CA LYS A 39 6.19 17.78 -6.49
C LYS A 39 6.63 16.43 -7.11
N PRO A 40 7.55 16.35 -8.09
CA PRO A 40 7.96 15.08 -8.69
C PRO A 40 8.82 14.22 -7.74
N LEU A 41 9.78 14.85 -7.05
CA LEU A 41 10.71 14.18 -6.15
C LEU A 41 9.99 13.63 -4.91
N VAL A 42 9.03 14.37 -4.36
CA VAL A 42 8.21 13.91 -3.22
C VAL A 42 7.41 12.66 -3.58
N SER A 43 6.83 12.60 -4.78
CA SER A 43 6.06 11.42 -5.23
C SER A 43 6.94 10.18 -5.39
N ILE A 44 8.12 10.33 -6.01
CA ILE A 44 9.06 9.22 -6.25
C ILE A 44 9.65 8.72 -4.93
N THR A 45 10.18 9.62 -4.10
CA THR A 45 10.77 9.28 -2.80
C THR A 45 9.77 8.55 -1.93
N ALA A 46 8.53 9.04 -1.86
CA ALA A 46 7.51 8.42 -1.04
C ALA A 46 7.10 7.03 -1.58
N THR A 47 7.10 6.82 -2.89
CA THR A 47 6.86 5.49 -3.50
C THR A 47 7.96 4.51 -3.12
N ILE A 48 9.23 4.94 -3.20
CA ILE A 48 10.39 4.13 -2.84
C ILE A 48 10.34 3.76 -1.36
N VAL A 49 10.10 4.73 -0.48
CA VAL A 49 10.01 4.52 0.97
C VAL A 49 8.89 3.53 1.31
N ILE A 50 7.68 3.71 0.75
CA ILE A 50 6.57 2.78 0.98
C ILE A 50 6.92 1.37 0.50
N SER A 51 7.53 1.25 -0.68
CA SER A 51 7.92 -0.04 -1.25
C SER A 51 8.94 -0.76 -0.36
N ILE A 52 9.95 -0.03 0.14
CA ILE A 52 10.95 -0.56 1.08
C ILE A 52 10.28 -1.03 2.37
N ILE A 53 9.36 -0.23 2.94
CA ILE A 53 8.65 -0.59 4.18
C ILE A 53 7.83 -1.88 3.97
N TRP A 54 7.10 -1.99 2.87
CA TRP A 54 6.30 -3.17 2.54
C TRP A 54 7.15 -4.43 2.43
N ILE A 55 8.24 -4.35 1.64
CA ILE A 55 9.16 -5.47 1.44
C ILE A 55 9.83 -5.84 2.76
N ALA A 56 10.35 -4.87 3.51
CA ALA A 56 11.04 -5.09 4.78
C ALA A 56 10.11 -5.73 5.82
N ALA A 57 8.87 -5.26 5.95
CA ALA A 57 7.92 -5.82 6.90
C ALA A 57 7.61 -7.30 6.60
N VAL A 58 7.35 -7.62 5.33
CA VAL A 58 7.07 -9.00 4.89
C VAL A 58 8.30 -9.89 5.05
N TYR A 59 9.49 -9.37 4.75
CA TYR A 59 10.76 -10.06 4.91
C TYR A 59 11.09 -10.36 6.39
N ILE A 60 10.91 -9.38 7.28
CA ILE A 60 11.15 -9.51 8.73
C ILE A 60 10.15 -10.50 9.34
N LYS A 61 8.87 -10.38 8.98
CA LYS A 61 7.80 -11.26 9.48
C LYS A 61 7.81 -12.65 8.86
N GLN A 62 8.69 -12.88 7.88
CA GLN A 62 8.81 -14.15 7.15
C GLN A 62 7.47 -14.68 6.67
N ASP A 63 6.67 -13.80 6.05
CA ASP A 63 5.32 -14.17 5.64
C ASP A 63 5.33 -15.42 4.73
N SER A 64 4.32 -16.26 4.88
CA SER A 64 4.23 -17.51 4.12
C SER A 64 3.72 -17.28 2.69
N GLN A 65 3.06 -16.14 2.44
CA GLN A 65 2.47 -15.77 1.14
C GLN A 65 2.77 -14.31 0.81
N PRO A 66 4.07 -13.93 0.70
CA PRO A 66 4.50 -12.53 0.55
C PRO A 66 3.86 -11.81 -0.65
N LEU A 67 3.66 -12.52 -1.76
CA LEU A 67 3.04 -12.00 -2.97
C LEU A 67 1.57 -11.60 -2.73
N LEU A 68 0.76 -12.52 -2.24
CA LEU A 68 -0.65 -12.28 -1.93
C LEU A 68 -0.79 -11.17 -0.89
N THR A 69 0.01 -11.23 0.19
CA THR A 69 0.01 -10.22 1.24
C THR A 69 0.25 -8.82 0.67
N LEU A 70 1.26 -8.64 -0.19
CA LEU A 70 1.57 -7.31 -0.75
C LEU A 70 0.58 -6.85 -1.83
N VAL A 71 -0.04 -7.75 -2.59
CA VAL A 71 -1.16 -7.40 -3.48
C VAL A 71 -2.34 -6.86 -2.70
N PHE A 72 -2.74 -7.52 -1.61
CA PHE A 72 -3.84 -7.04 -0.75
C PHE A 72 -3.49 -5.74 -0.04
N VAL A 73 -2.23 -5.57 0.39
CA VAL A 73 -1.75 -4.29 0.93
C VAL A 73 -1.85 -3.19 -0.13
N GLY A 74 -1.48 -3.48 -1.38
CA GLY A 74 -1.63 -2.57 -2.52
C GLY A 74 -3.08 -2.16 -2.75
N ILE A 75 -4.00 -3.13 -2.78
CA ILE A 75 -5.45 -2.86 -2.92
C ILE A 75 -5.96 -2.00 -1.76
N ALA A 76 -5.65 -2.37 -0.51
CA ALA A 76 -6.07 -1.64 0.68
C ALA A 76 -5.54 -0.20 0.67
N TYR A 77 -4.27 -0.01 0.30
CA TYR A 77 -3.68 1.31 0.12
C TYR A 77 -4.38 2.10 -1.00
N GLY A 78 -4.72 1.46 -2.13
CA GLY A 78 -5.50 2.08 -3.21
C GLY A 78 -6.87 2.58 -2.73
N ILE A 79 -7.60 1.76 -1.96
CA ILE A 79 -8.88 2.14 -1.35
C ILE A 79 -8.69 3.35 -0.42
N LEU A 80 -7.69 3.30 0.46
CA LEU A 80 -7.39 4.41 1.36
C LEU A 80 -7.04 5.68 0.60
N ALA A 81 -6.24 5.59 -0.47
CA ALA A 81 -5.90 6.73 -1.30
C ALA A 81 -7.15 7.36 -1.95
N ILE A 82 -8.10 6.55 -2.41
CA ILE A 82 -9.39 7.02 -2.96
C ILE A 82 -10.19 7.75 -1.87
N VAL A 83 -10.35 7.15 -0.69
CA VAL A 83 -11.11 7.72 0.43
C VAL A 83 -10.49 9.03 0.90
N ILE A 84 -9.17 9.05 1.16
CA ILE A 84 -8.44 10.25 1.58
C ILE A 84 -8.56 11.33 0.50
N SER A 85 -8.37 10.99 -0.78
CA SER A 85 -8.47 11.97 -1.86
C SER A 85 -9.85 12.62 -1.94
N GLY A 86 -10.93 11.86 -1.71
CA GLY A 86 -12.28 12.41 -1.70
C GLY A 86 -12.63 13.21 -0.44
N LEU A 87 -11.97 12.94 0.68
CA LEU A 87 -12.16 13.70 1.93
C LEU A 87 -11.30 14.96 1.96
N LEU A 88 -10.05 14.90 1.50
CA LEU A 88 -9.13 16.03 1.52
C LEU A 88 -9.39 17.02 0.39
N SER A 89 -9.79 16.57 -0.81
CA SER A 89 -9.97 17.48 -1.94
C SER A 89 -11.04 18.56 -1.73
N PRO A 90 -12.22 18.29 -1.15
CA PRO A 90 -13.23 19.32 -0.91
C PRO A 90 -12.78 20.30 0.18
N ILE A 91 -12.02 19.82 1.17
CA ILE A 91 -11.51 20.64 2.28
C ILE A 91 -10.41 21.59 1.78
N LEU A 92 -9.52 21.12 0.91
CA LEU A 92 -8.38 21.90 0.43
C LEU A 92 -8.70 22.77 -0.79
N THR A 93 -9.59 22.32 -1.67
CA THR A 93 -9.84 22.96 -2.97
C THR A 93 -11.27 23.46 -3.15
N GLY A 94 -12.18 23.20 -2.20
CA GLY A 94 -13.59 23.57 -2.29
C GLY A 94 -14.39 22.77 -3.32
N GLN A 95 -13.76 21.82 -4.02
CA GLN A 95 -14.37 20.98 -5.06
C GLN A 95 -14.02 19.51 -4.81
N LEU A 96 -14.96 18.62 -5.11
CA LEU A 96 -14.68 17.18 -5.06
C LEU A 96 -13.75 16.84 -6.23
N GLN A 97 -12.50 16.49 -5.91
CA GLN A 97 -11.48 16.05 -6.87
C GLN A 97 -10.93 14.67 -6.50
N GLY A 98 -10.44 13.95 -7.49
CA GLY A 98 -9.83 12.63 -7.31
C GLY A 98 -10.69 11.49 -7.84
N PRO A 99 -10.32 10.23 -7.56
CA PRO A 99 -10.89 9.07 -8.24
C PRO A 99 -12.40 8.91 -8.04
N LEU A 100 -12.95 9.48 -6.96
CA LEU A 100 -14.38 9.45 -6.67
C LEU A 100 -15.25 10.23 -7.67
N THR A 101 -14.66 11.09 -8.51
CA THR A 101 -15.40 11.79 -9.56
C THR A 101 -15.62 10.94 -10.81
N ASN A 102 -14.89 9.82 -10.96
CA ASN A 102 -14.95 8.98 -12.16
C ASN A 102 -14.72 7.49 -11.82
N PRO A 103 -15.70 6.59 -12.05
CA PRO A 103 -15.54 5.16 -11.80
C PRO A 103 -14.31 4.53 -12.48
N PHE A 104 -13.93 4.98 -13.68
CA PHE A 104 -12.72 4.49 -14.36
C PHE A 104 -11.44 4.90 -13.63
N ALA A 105 -11.44 6.06 -12.95
CA ALA A 105 -10.31 6.48 -12.14
C ALA A 105 -10.17 5.62 -10.87
N ILE A 106 -11.27 5.17 -10.26
CA ILE A 106 -11.26 4.22 -9.15
C ILE A 106 -10.59 2.91 -9.60
N VAL A 107 -11.04 2.34 -10.70
CA VAL A 107 -10.49 1.09 -11.24
C VAL A 107 -9.01 1.26 -11.57
N SER A 108 -8.63 2.37 -12.22
CA SER A 108 -7.24 2.68 -12.53
C SER A 108 -6.35 2.70 -11.28
N VAL A 109 -6.77 3.43 -10.22
CA VAL A 109 -6.01 3.50 -8.96
C VAL A 109 -5.88 2.12 -8.31
N LEU A 110 -6.95 1.32 -8.27
CA LEU A 110 -6.89 -0.03 -7.69
C LEU A 110 -5.96 -0.95 -8.49
N VAL A 111 -6.04 -0.92 -9.82
CA VAL A 111 -5.20 -1.74 -10.70
C VAL A 111 -3.74 -1.35 -10.56
N THR A 112 -3.41 -0.05 -10.63
CA THR A 112 -2.03 0.43 -10.47
C THR A 112 -1.43 0.01 -9.13
N ASN A 113 -2.18 0.18 -8.04
CA ASN A 113 -1.68 -0.22 -6.72
C ASN A 113 -1.60 -1.74 -6.53
N SER A 114 -2.48 -2.50 -7.18
CA SER A 114 -2.41 -3.98 -7.19
C SER A 114 -1.17 -4.47 -7.93
N ILE A 115 -0.86 -3.87 -9.09
CA ILE A 115 0.37 -4.16 -9.85
C ILE A 115 1.59 -3.83 -9.00
N TRP A 116 1.58 -2.70 -8.30
CA TRP A 116 2.69 -2.31 -7.42
C TRP A 116 2.87 -3.27 -6.23
N GLY A 117 1.75 -3.68 -5.62
CA GLY A 117 1.72 -4.72 -4.60
C GLY A 117 2.25 -6.07 -5.11
N PHE A 118 1.95 -6.42 -6.35
CA PHE A 118 2.50 -7.62 -7.00
C PHE A 118 4.01 -7.53 -7.20
N ILE A 119 4.52 -6.41 -7.73
CA ILE A 119 5.96 -6.20 -7.97
C ILE A 119 6.74 -6.30 -6.64
N THR A 120 6.30 -5.56 -5.63
CA THR A 120 6.92 -5.59 -4.29
C THR A 120 6.79 -6.97 -3.64
N GLY A 121 5.64 -7.63 -3.83
CA GLY A 121 5.38 -9.02 -3.47
C GLY A 121 6.38 -10.01 -4.06
N ALA A 122 6.65 -9.90 -5.36
CA ALA A 122 7.58 -10.75 -6.08
C ALA A 122 9.02 -10.55 -5.60
N ILE A 123 9.42 -9.29 -5.36
CA ILE A 123 10.74 -8.96 -4.80
C ILE A 123 10.88 -9.59 -3.40
N ALA A 124 9.89 -9.39 -2.52
CA ALA A 124 9.91 -9.97 -1.17
C ALA A 124 9.95 -11.51 -1.19
N ALA A 125 9.21 -12.14 -2.11
CA ALA A 125 9.23 -13.58 -2.30
C ALA A 125 10.63 -14.09 -2.72
N GLY A 126 11.29 -13.39 -3.64
CA GLY A 126 12.65 -13.69 -4.06
C GLY A 126 13.64 -13.61 -2.89
N LEU A 127 13.60 -12.52 -2.12
CA LEU A 127 14.45 -12.32 -0.94
C LEU A 127 14.23 -13.41 0.13
N LEU A 128 12.98 -13.77 0.40
CA LEU A 128 12.64 -14.83 1.36
C LEU A 128 13.09 -16.20 0.88
N LYS A 129 13.05 -16.47 -0.43
CA LYS A 129 13.57 -17.72 -1.01
C LYS A 129 15.08 -17.83 -0.81
N VAL A 130 15.84 -16.76 -1.04
CA VAL A 130 17.30 -16.73 -0.82
C VAL A 130 17.65 -16.91 0.66
N LYS A 131 16.87 -16.31 1.57
CA LYS A 131 17.10 -16.47 3.02
C LYS A 131 16.85 -17.89 3.54
N ARG A 132 15.91 -18.61 2.92
CA ARG A 132 15.45 -19.94 3.36
C ARG A 132 16.17 -21.10 2.68
N GLY A 133 16.85 -20.85 1.55
CA GLY A 133 17.69 -21.82 0.85
C GLY A 133 19.12 -21.77 1.39
#